data_AF-A0A970K053-F1
#
_entry.id   AF-A0A970K053-F1
#
_cell.length_a   1.000
_cell.length_b   1.000
_cell.length_c   1.000
_cell.angle_alpha   90.00
_cell.angle_beta   90.00
_cell.angle_gamma   90.00
#
_symmetry.space_group_name_H-M   'P 1'
#
loop_
_entity.id
_entity.type
_entity.pdbx_description
1 polymer ?
#
loop_
_entity_poly.entity_id
_entity_poly.type
_entity_poly.pdbx_seq_one_letter_code
_entity_poly.pdbx_strand_id
1 'polypeptide(L)'
;ANPDAEFISWPYSQYLLWGADGTVEAAGHVPESVVLQHNFESSGLVEQLGKTRRADDYWLSYTGPSELFRRCAEQARVNKTRMFAKLQVGCSHEIASVTHVPVPGILFDKYRRMRELGVSGVMQSWYFGNYPSLMTRAAGRLSFEPFPQEKETFLKQLALPEWGPYSSVVVEAWKLFQEAYQQYPVYHVFGYYAPVHDGPVWPLYLNPVNQPLIANWKFMPEFPEHGDRVGECLQDAFSMDEALLLCSRMHRQWQRGMRLLATIEPVFQSDLDRSRDINTARAIDILFGSCLNILRFYQLRESMADLTGGQALACLDQMQVLVSREIENSTSLISCCRIDPALGFNSEHEGFRFYPEKLQNRISQLEHLLAVEVSELRTRLEQGALPFPAYTGQEPDRQAYICRKARSDENSAVTRSEGDRLSDGSTADLLTDPASWRGVKPEMIYTEDGRPAAVLRINYQPSWLNIQVVMPGRPAPLALRFFPQRLWPEKTWRFDPVRGKTTLQIHDPVRPPQILATLETSVHTEGFGEHDYWPVLLADCQDQGRKTGLVTHLLFRLSLDELQRPAACRFNPLPFNIVLAEQQDPENMKDNVDVDAAKWVYRDPIAFRLAQSHVHPDEYGWLIFA
;
A
#
# COMPACT_ATOMS: atom_id res chain seq x y z
N ALA A 1 18.43 -42.55 6.64
CA ALA A 1 17.09 -41.98 6.43
C ALA A 1 16.07 -43.10 6.60
N ASN A 2 14.89 -42.82 7.17
CA ASN A 2 13.80 -43.81 7.26
C ASN A 2 13.16 -43.96 5.86
N PRO A 3 13.16 -45.15 5.23
CA PRO A 3 12.58 -45.35 3.90
C PRO A 3 11.06 -45.14 3.86
N ASP A 4 10.38 -45.21 5.02
CA ASP A 4 8.93 -45.02 5.14
C ASP A 4 8.55 -43.57 5.43
N ALA A 5 9.51 -42.65 5.47
CA ALA A 5 9.23 -41.24 5.69
C ALA A 5 8.49 -40.63 4.49
N GLU A 6 7.38 -39.94 4.73
CA GLU A 6 6.71 -39.15 3.70
C GLU A 6 7.60 -37.98 3.27
N PHE A 7 7.80 -37.81 1.96
CA PHE A 7 8.48 -36.65 1.41
C PHE A 7 7.45 -35.66 0.85
N ILE A 8 7.36 -34.49 1.48
CA ILE A 8 6.44 -33.42 1.07
C ILE A 8 7.24 -32.37 0.29
N SER A 9 6.89 -32.18 -0.97
CA SER A 9 7.42 -31.11 -1.81
C SER A 9 6.47 -29.92 -1.79
N TRP A 10 6.93 -28.82 -1.19
CA TRP A 10 6.24 -27.53 -1.21
C TRP A 10 7.01 -26.55 -2.09
N PRO A 11 6.79 -26.57 -3.43
CA PRO A 11 7.27 -25.47 -4.25
C PRO A 11 6.51 -24.22 -3.80
N TYR A 12 7.24 -23.26 -3.24
CA TYR A 12 6.68 -22.03 -2.70
C TYR A 12 6.69 -20.94 -3.78
N SER A 13 5.54 -20.31 -4.01
CA SER A 13 5.36 -19.18 -4.94
C SER A 13 5.87 -19.40 -6.38
N GLN A 14 6.02 -20.66 -6.82
CA GLN A 14 6.44 -21.05 -8.17
C GLN A 14 5.55 -20.49 -9.28
N TYR A 15 4.27 -20.20 -8.97
CA TYR A 15 3.34 -19.56 -9.90
C TYR A 15 3.76 -18.14 -10.31
N LEU A 16 4.62 -17.48 -9.53
CA LEU A 16 5.21 -16.20 -9.90
C LEU A 16 6.22 -16.34 -11.05
N LEU A 17 6.89 -17.49 -11.16
CA LEU A 17 7.90 -17.76 -12.18
C LEU A 17 7.34 -18.57 -13.36
N TRP A 18 6.53 -19.59 -13.08
CA TRP A 18 6.02 -20.53 -14.09
C TRP A 18 4.66 -20.12 -14.65
N GLY A 19 4.03 -19.09 -14.08
CA GLY A 19 2.64 -18.76 -14.34
C GLY A 19 1.67 -19.81 -13.77
N ALA A 20 0.37 -19.52 -13.89
CA ALA A 20 -0.67 -20.42 -13.38
C ALA A 20 -0.67 -21.76 -14.14
N ASP A 21 -0.58 -21.73 -15.47
CA ASP A 21 -0.68 -22.95 -16.29
C ASP A 21 0.52 -23.88 -16.11
N GLY A 22 1.74 -23.34 -16.09
CA GLY A 22 2.95 -24.13 -15.80
C GLY A 22 2.93 -24.70 -14.39
N THR A 23 2.34 -23.99 -13.43
CA THR A 23 2.14 -24.51 -12.06
C THR A 23 1.17 -25.68 -12.01
N VAL A 24 0.04 -25.59 -12.71
CA VAL A 24 -0.95 -26.67 -12.81
C VAL A 24 -0.36 -27.87 -13.53
N GLU A 25 0.37 -27.65 -14.63
CA GLU A 25 1.07 -28.71 -15.35
C GLU A 25 2.07 -29.43 -14.43
N ALA A 26 2.90 -28.69 -13.70
CA ALA A 26 3.87 -29.26 -12.77
C ALA A 26 3.21 -30.12 -11.68
N ALA A 27 2.02 -29.73 -11.19
CA ALA A 27 1.27 -30.49 -10.19
C ALA A 27 0.91 -31.92 -10.66
N GLY A 28 0.80 -32.15 -11.98
CA GLY A 28 0.53 -33.47 -12.57
C GLY A 28 1.77 -34.33 -12.80
N HIS A 29 2.98 -33.79 -12.64
CA HIS A 29 4.24 -34.48 -12.96
C HIS A 29 5.10 -34.77 -11.72
N VAL A 30 4.53 -34.64 -10.52
CA VAL A 30 5.20 -34.95 -9.27
C VAL A 30 5.37 -36.48 -9.14
N PRO A 31 6.55 -37.01 -8.78
CA PRO A 31 6.76 -38.46 -8.66
C PRO A 31 5.83 -39.12 -7.63
N GLU A 32 5.45 -40.38 -7.85
CA GLU A 32 4.43 -41.09 -7.06
C GLU A 32 4.71 -41.15 -5.55
N SER A 33 5.98 -41.20 -5.14
CA SER A 33 6.40 -41.22 -3.73
C SER A 33 6.45 -39.83 -3.07
N VAL A 34 6.17 -38.77 -3.81
CA VAL A 34 6.25 -37.38 -3.34
C VAL A 34 4.85 -36.81 -3.16
N VAL A 35 4.60 -36.25 -1.98
CA VAL A 35 3.37 -35.52 -1.67
C VAL A 35 3.55 -34.08 -2.13
N LEU A 36 2.67 -33.59 -3.00
CA LEU A 36 2.65 -32.18 -3.40
C LEU A 36 1.98 -31.34 -2.32
N GLN A 37 2.56 -30.21 -1.94
CA GLN A 37 1.91 -29.22 -1.10
C GLN A 37 1.81 -27.88 -1.83
N HIS A 38 0.66 -27.20 -1.69
CA HIS A 38 0.47 -25.81 -2.13
C HIS A 38 -0.26 -24.99 -1.08
N ASN A 39 -0.07 -23.68 -1.12
CA ASN A 39 -0.88 -22.76 -0.31
C ASN A 39 -2.30 -22.74 -0.85
N PHE A 40 -3.27 -22.92 0.03
CA PHE A 40 -4.68 -22.98 -0.32
C PHE A 40 -5.20 -21.65 -0.89
N GLU A 41 -4.57 -20.55 -0.48
CA GLU A 41 -5.01 -19.19 -0.81
C GLU A 41 -4.27 -18.55 -1.99
N SER A 42 -3.07 -19.04 -2.38
CA SER A 42 -2.22 -18.38 -3.39
C SER A 42 -2.98 -17.99 -4.65
N SER A 43 -2.85 -16.72 -5.05
CA SER A 43 -3.52 -16.18 -6.24
C SER A 43 -5.06 -16.35 -6.19
N GLY A 44 -5.63 -16.34 -5.00
CA GLY A 44 -7.07 -16.30 -4.76
C GLY A 44 -7.67 -14.98 -5.23
N LEU A 45 -8.93 -15.04 -5.65
CA LEU A 45 -9.68 -13.88 -6.11
C LEU A 45 -10.97 -13.76 -5.30
N VAL A 46 -11.29 -12.54 -4.87
CA VAL A 46 -12.51 -12.24 -4.11
C VAL A 46 -13.10 -10.91 -4.56
N GLU A 47 -14.42 -10.83 -4.63
CA GLU A 47 -15.11 -9.57 -4.92
C GLU A 47 -15.29 -8.75 -3.65
N GLN A 48 -14.76 -7.52 -3.64
CA GLN A 48 -15.03 -6.54 -2.60
C GLN A 48 -15.41 -5.20 -3.22
N LEU A 49 -16.62 -4.72 -2.88
CA LEU A 49 -17.16 -3.44 -3.36
C LEU A 49 -17.24 -3.35 -4.91
N GLY A 50 -17.55 -4.47 -5.57
CA GLY A 50 -17.68 -4.55 -7.02
C GLY A 50 -16.35 -4.57 -7.78
N LYS A 51 -15.24 -4.83 -7.08
CA LYS A 51 -13.90 -4.99 -7.66
C LYS A 51 -13.31 -6.33 -7.25
N THR A 52 -12.71 -7.03 -8.20
CA THR A 52 -11.92 -8.23 -7.94
C THR A 52 -10.64 -7.86 -7.20
N ARG A 53 -10.44 -8.46 -6.03
CA ARG A 53 -9.27 -8.33 -5.17
C ARG A 53 -8.49 -9.64 -5.17
N ARG A 54 -7.18 -9.53 -5.00
CA ARG A 54 -6.28 -10.68 -5.01
C ARG A 54 -5.81 -11.00 -3.59
N ALA A 55 -6.12 -12.21 -3.15
CA ALA A 55 -5.54 -12.84 -1.97
C ALA A 55 -4.31 -13.64 -2.43
N ASP A 56 -3.12 -13.21 -2.04
CA ASP A 56 -1.90 -14.01 -2.25
C ASP A 56 -1.77 -15.06 -1.13
N ASP A 57 -0.66 -15.08 -0.40
CA ASP A 57 -0.39 -16.11 0.59
C ASP A 57 -0.90 -15.73 1.99
N TYR A 58 -1.12 -16.74 2.85
CA TYR A 58 -1.38 -16.60 4.30
C TYR A 58 -2.71 -15.95 4.72
N TRP A 59 -3.83 -16.19 4.01
CA TRP A 59 -5.12 -15.59 4.38
C TRP A 59 -5.96 -16.49 5.28
N LEU A 60 -6.51 -15.94 6.37
CA LEU A 60 -7.57 -16.57 7.15
C LEU A 60 -8.95 -16.04 6.73
N SER A 61 -9.14 -14.74 6.50
CA SER A 61 -10.47 -14.22 6.08
C SER A 61 -10.94 -14.76 4.73
N TYR A 62 -10.01 -14.99 3.80
CA TYR A 62 -10.30 -15.62 2.52
C TYR A 62 -10.56 -17.11 2.70
N THR A 63 -11.79 -17.53 2.44
CA THR A 63 -12.24 -18.91 2.68
C THR A 63 -11.84 -19.89 1.57
N GLY A 64 -11.35 -19.41 0.42
CA GLY A 64 -10.77 -20.20 -0.68
C GLY A 64 -11.56 -21.44 -1.16
N PRO A 65 -10.90 -22.43 -1.80
CA PRO A 65 -9.53 -22.37 -2.30
C PRO A 65 -9.39 -21.33 -3.41
N SER A 66 -8.16 -20.93 -3.72
CA SER A 66 -7.89 -20.24 -4.99
C SER A 66 -8.19 -21.15 -6.18
N GLU A 67 -8.48 -20.53 -7.34
CA GLU A 67 -8.66 -21.28 -8.59
C GLU A 67 -7.40 -22.05 -8.96
N LEU A 68 -6.23 -21.44 -8.73
CA LEU A 68 -4.94 -22.11 -8.92
C LEU A 68 -4.83 -23.39 -8.08
N PHE A 69 -5.13 -23.31 -6.78
CA PHE A 69 -5.08 -24.48 -5.91
C PHE A 69 -6.06 -25.57 -6.36
N ARG A 70 -7.30 -25.20 -6.73
CA ARG A 70 -8.30 -26.13 -7.26
C ARG A 70 -7.79 -26.88 -8.49
N ARG A 71 -7.29 -26.16 -9.49
CA ARG A 71 -6.75 -26.75 -10.72
C ARG A 71 -5.55 -27.66 -10.44
N CYS A 72 -4.65 -27.27 -9.55
CA CYS A 72 -3.55 -28.14 -9.12
C CYS A 72 -4.05 -29.41 -8.43
N ALA A 73 -5.05 -29.32 -7.55
CA ALA A 73 -5.62 -30.48 -6.86
C ALA A 73 -6.31 -31.45 -7.81
N GLU A 74 -7.07 -30.92 -8.77
CA GLU A 74 -7.71 -31.72 -9.81
C GLU A 74 -6.67 -32.43 -10.68
N GLN A 75 -5.61 -31.73 -11.09
CA GLN A 75 -4.54 -32.31 -11.90
C GLN A 75 -3.71 -33.35 -11.13
N ALA A 76 -3.40 -33.09 -9.86
CA ALA A 76 -2.75 -34.05 -8.98
C ALA A 76 -3.59 -35.33 -8.83
N ARG A 77 -4.91 -35.17 -8.65
CA ARG A 77 -5.83 -36.31 -8.53
C ARG A 77 -5.90 -37.16 -9.80
N VAL A 78 -5.94 -36.54 -10.99
CA VAL A 78 -5.90 -37.25 -12.28
C VAL A 78 -4.66 -38.13 -12.40
N ASN A 79 -3.52 -37.66 -11.89
CA ASN A 79 -2.24 -38.36 -11.93
C ASN A 79 -1.94 -39.20 -10.68
N LYS A 80 -2.92 -39.35 -9.77
CA LYS A 80 -2.80 -40.09 -8.50
C LYS A 80 -1.71 -39.55 -7.55
N THR A 81 -1.30 -38.28 -7.72
CA THR A 81 -0.40 -37.59 -6.81
C THR A 81 -1.17 -37.20 -5.54
N ARG A 82 -0.63 -37.55 -4.38
CA ARG A 82 -1.17 -37.08 -3.10
C ARG A 82 -0.91 -35.60 -2.92
N MET A 83 -1.92 -34.87 -2.48
CA MET A 83 -1.81 -33.43 -2.26
C MET A 83 -2.11 -33.06 -0.81
N PHE A 84 -1.29 -32.16 -0.26
CA PHE A 84 -1.48 -31.46 1.01
C PHE A 84 -1.78 -29.98 0.76
N ALA A 85 -2.50 -29.36 1.69
CA ALA A 85 -2.72 -27.92 1.70
C ALA A 85 -1.85 -27.25 2.77
N LYS A 86 -1.22 -26.13 2.45
CA LYS A 86 -0.74 -25.18 3.46
C LYS A 86 -1.86 -24.19 3.75
N LEU A 87 -2.26 -24.08 5.01
CA LEU A 87 -3.29 -23.15 5.50
C LEU A 87 -2.71 -22.10 6.45
N GLN A 88 -3.55 -21.14 6.81
CA GLN A 88 -3.36 -20.30 7.98
C GLN A 88 -4.54 -20.51 8.94
N VAL A 89 -4.28 -20.99 10.16
CA VAL A 89 -5.32 -21.48 11.09
C VAL A 89 -5.64 -20.50 12.23
N GLY A 90 -4.68 -20.17 13.09
CA GLY A 90 -4.94 -19.37 14.29
C GLY A 90 -5.00 -17.87 14.04
N CYS A 91 -3.92 -17.34 13.47
CA CYS A 91 -3.72 -15.93 13.10
C CYS A 91 -3.07 -15.90 11.72
N SER A 92 -3.21 -14.80 11.01
CA SER A 92 -2.57 -14.54 9.71
C SER A 92 -1.87 -13.19 9.73
N HIS A 93 -1.27 -12.78 8.61
CA HIS A 93 -0.76 -11.42 8.46
C HIS A 93 -1.86 -10.36 8.51
N GLU A 94 -3.12 -10.75 8.63
CA GLU A 94 -4.23 -9.84 8.86
C GLU A 94 -4.26 -9.38 10.33
N ILE A 95 -3.89 -10.27 11.26
CA ILE A 95 -3.73 -9.99 12.69
C ILE A 95 -2.90 -11.08 13.38
N ALA A 96 -1.63 -10.78 13.64
CA ALA A 96 -0.63 -11.66 14.24
C ALA A 96 -0.22 -11.28 15.67
N SER A 97 -0.77 -10.18 16.20
CA SER A 97 -0.48 -9.66 17.55
C SER A 97 -1.46 -10.17 18.63
N VAL A 98 -2.24 -11.21 18.32
CA VAL A 98 -3.15 -11.89 19.24
C VAL A 98 -2.91 -13.41 19.18
N THR A 99 -3.42 -14.15 20.15
CA THR A 99 -3.20 -15.61 20.21
C THR A 99 -3.91 -16.36 19.08
N HIS A 100 -5.14 -15.96 18.76
CA HIS A 100 -5.95 -16.50 17.67
C HIS A 100 -7.12 -15.58 17.31
N VAL A 101 -7.67 -15.73 16.10
CA VAL A 101 -8.94 -15.11 15.69
C VAL A 101 -10.07 -16.14 15.82
N PRO A 102 -11.08 -15.95 16.69
CA PRO A 102 -12.12 -16.96 16.96
C PRO A 102 -13.17 -17.09 15.84
N VAL A 103 -12.76 -17.61 14.68
CA VAL A 103 -13.59 -17.80 13.48
C VAL A 103 -13.60 -19.26 12.98
N PRO A 104 -13.91 -20.26 13.83
CA PRO A 104 -13.80 -21.68 13.48
C PRO A 104 -14.68 -22.10 12.29
N GLY A 105 -15.74 -21.34 11.98
CA GLY A 105 -16.58 -21.59 10.81
C GLY A 105 -15.87 -21.41 9.46
N ILE A 106 -14.85 -20.55 9.40
CA ILE A 106 -13.97 -20.42 8.22
C ILE A 106 -13.17 -21.70 8.03
N LEU A 107 -12.60 -22.26 9.11
CA LEU A 107 -11.83 -23.51 9.03
C LEU A 107 -12.72 -24.66 8.54
N PHE A 108 -13.94 -24.77 9.06
CA PHE A 108 -14.89 -25.78 8.57
C PHE A 108 -15.07 -25.70 7.05
N ASP A 109 -15.26 -24.50 6.50
CA ASP A 109 -15.42 -24.32 5.06
C ASP A 109 -14.15 -24.69 4.27
N LYS A 110 -12.97 -24.29 4.76
CA LYS A 110 -11.69 -24.63 4.11
C LYS A 110 -11.47 -26.13 4.06
N TYR A 111 -11.62 -26.81 5.20
CA TYR A 111 -11.43 -28.25 5.29
C TYR A 111 -12.46 -29.03 4.49
N ARG A 112 -13.73 -28.59 4.46
CA ARG A 112 -14.75 -29.20 3.60
C ARG A 112 -14.34 -29.14 2.12
N ARG A 113 -13.91 -27.96 1.64
CA ARG A 113 -13.48 -27.77 0.25
C ARG A 113 -12.21 -28.55 -0.10
N MET A 114 -11.26 -28.63 0.84
CA MET A 114 -10.08 -29.48 0.70
C MET A 114 -10.46 -30.95 0.51
N ARG A 115 -11.41 -31.46 1.30
CA ARG A 115 -11.88 -32.84 1.21
C ARG A 115 -12.61 -33.13 -0.09
N GLU A 116 -13.44 -32.20 -0.56
CA GLU A 116 -14.11 -32.29 -1.87
C GLU A 116 -13.10 -32.42 -3.03
N LEU A 117 -11.92 -31.83 -2.87
CA LEU A 117 -10.81 -31.90 -3.85
C LEU A 117 -9.89 -33.11 -3.66
N GLY A 118 -10.11 -33.96 -2.66
CA GLY A 118 -9.26 -35.12 -2.38
C GLY A 118 -7.91 -34.77 -1.73
N VAL A 119 -7.79 -33.58 -1.13
CA VAL A 119 -6.61 -33.20 -0.34
C VAL A 119 -6.51 -34.12 0.88
N SER A 120 -5.32 -34.69 1.08
CA SER A 120 -5.08 -35.79 2.03
C SER A 120 -4.27 -35.42 3.27
N GLY A 121 -3.82 -34.17 3.36
CA GLY A 121 -3.10 -33.67 4.53
C GLY A 121 -3.00 -32.15 4.53
N VAL A 122 -2.49 -31.61 5.65
CA VAL A 122 -2.49 -30.17 5.86
C VAL A 122 -1.31 -29.74 6.73
N MET A 123 -0.62 -28.70 6.27
CA MET A 123 0.26 -27.89 7.10
C MET A 123 -0.55 -26.70 7.61
N GLN A 124 -0.91 -26.72 8.90
CA GLN A 124 -1.87 -25.77 9.49
C GLN A 124 -1.31 -24.35 9.65
N SER A 125 0.01 -24.21 9.64
CA SER A 125 0.71 -22.93 9.74
C SER A 125 2.17 -23.09 9.31
N TRP A 126 2.84 -21.94 9.09
CA TRP A 126 4.25 -21.81 8.75
C TRP A 126 5.08 -21.33 9.96
N TYR A 127 4.93 -20.06 10.41
CA TYR A 127 5.70 -19.53 11.56
C TYR A 127 4.89 -18.81 12.67
N PHE A 128 3.59 -18.56 12.48
CA PHE A 128 2.75 -17.75 13.38
C PHE A 128 1.30 -18.23 13.40
N GLY A 129 0.53 -17.85 14.42
CA GLY A 129 -0.82 -18.40 14.60
C GLY A 129 -0.84 -19.86 15.04
N ASN A 130 0.22 -20.28 15.75
CA ASN A 130 0.43 -21.65 16.27
C ASN A 130 0.07 -21.81 17.74
N TYR A 131 -0.45 -20.76 18.39
CA TYR A 131 -0.84 -20.83 19.78
C TYR A 131 -1.91 -21.93 19.99
N PRO A 132 -1.75 -22.81 21.00
CA PRO A 132 -2.82 -23.70 21.43
C PRO A 132 -4.08 -22.88 21.73
N SER A 133 -5.14 -23.08 20.97
CA SER A 133 -6.31 -22.21 20.95
C SER A 133 -7.56 -22.94 20.44
N LEU A 134 -8.70 -22.25 20.45
CA LEU A 134 -9.93 -22.70 19.78
C LEU A 134 -9.67 -23.10 18.33
N MET A 135 -8.88 -22.31 17.61
CA MET A 135 -8.66 -22.50 16.17
C MET A 135 -7.79 -23.71 15.86
N THR A 136 -6.70 -23.92 16.59
CA THR A 136 -5.84 -25.11 16.43
C THR A 136 -6.58 -26.39 16.84
N ARG A 137 -7.44 -26.31 17.86
CA ARG A 137 -8.34 -27.43 18.23
C ARG A 137 -9.37 -27.73 17.15
N ALA A 138 -9.99 -26.70 16.57
CA ALA A 138 -10.95 -26.84 15.48
C ALA A 138 -10.29 -27.47 14.24
N ALA A 139 -9.13 -26.95 13.82
CA ALA A 139 -8.33 -27.50 12.72
C ALA A 139 -7.91 -28.96 12.99
N GLY A 140 -7.47 -29.26 14.21
CA GLY A 140 -7.16 -30.63 14.64
C GLY A 140 -8.34 -31.57 14.44
N ARG A 141 -9.54 -31.22 14.95
CA ARG A 141 -10.74 -32.05 14.77
C ARG A 141 -11.16 -32.21 13.31
N LEU A 142 -11.06 -31.15 12.51
CA LEU A 142 -11.41 -31.18 11.08
C LEU A 142 -10.41 -31.99 10.23
N SER A 143 -9.21 -32.27 10.76
CA SER A 143 -8.17 -33.04 10.07
C SER A 143 -8.39 -34.56 10.13
N PHE A 144 -9.33 -35.05 10.95
CA PHE A 144 -9.56 -36.48 11.17
C PHE A 144 -10.97 -36.93 10.79
N GLU A 145 -11.15 -38.25 10.66
CA GLU A 145 -12.45 -38.89 10.47
C GLU A 145 -13.15 -39.22 11.80
N PRO A 146 -14.49 -39.25 11.83
CA PRO A 146 -15.39 -38.85 10.75
C PRO A 146 -15.46 -37.32 10.60
N PHE A 147 -15.42 -36.82 9.36
CA PHE A 147 -15.61 -35.39 9.12
C PHE A 147 -17.06 -34.95 9.45
N PRO A 148 -17.27 -33.83 10.18
CA PRO A 148 -18.60 -33.36 10.51
C PRO A 148 -19.38 -32.93 9.24
N GLN A 149 -20.60 -33.44 9.07
CA GLN A 149 -21.41 -33.14 7.88
C GLN A 149 -21.93 -31.71 7.84
N GLU A 150 -22.32 -31.16 9.00
CA GLU A 150 -22.92 -29.84 9.12
C GLU A 150 -22.06 -28.90 9.96
N LYS A 151 -21.84 -27.68 9.44
CA LYS A 151 -21.08 -26.63 10.12
C LYS A 151 -21.68 -26.31 11.49
N GLU A 152 -22.99 -26.15 11.56
CA GLU A 152 -23.70 -25.78 12.80
C GLU A 152 -23.46 -26.82 13.91
N THR A 153 -23.57 -28.10 13.56
CA THR A 153 -23.34 -29.21 14.46
C THR A 153 -21.88 -29.23 14.94
N PHE A 154 -20.92 -29.02 14.04
CA PHE A 154 -19.51 -28.92 14.40
C PHE A 154 -19.22 -27.77 15.38
N LEU A 155 -19.75 -26.57 15.11
CA LEU A 155 -19.55 -25.41 15.98
C LEU A 155 -20.15 -25.65 17.37
N LYS A 156 -21.33 -26.27 17.46
CA LYS A 156 -21.94 -26.67 18.74
C LYS A 156 -21.09 -27.72 19.48
N GLN A 157 -20.54 -28.71 18.78
CA GLN A 157 -19.65 -29.72 19.38
C GLN A 157 -18.32 -29.15 19.87
N LEU A 158 -17.86 -28.04 19.28
CA LEU A 158 -16.71 -27.27 19.79
C LEU A 158 -17.08 -26.47 21.04
N ALA A 159 -18.23 -25.80 21.03
CA ALA A 159 -18.62 -24.89 22.10
C ALA A 159 -19.16 -25.60 23.35
N LEU A 160 -19.94 -26.67 23.21
CA LEU A 160 -20.66 -27.31 24.31
C LEU A 160 -19.76 -27.75 25.48
N PRO A 161 -18.60 -28.39 25.28
CA PRO A 161 -17.75 -28.82 26.39
C PRO A 161 -17.20 -27.66 27.22
N GLU A 162 -17.01 -26.49 26.59
CA GLU A 162 -16.32 -25.36 27.21
C GLU A 162 -17.28 -24.30 27.75
N TRP A 163 -18.47 -24.17 27.14
CA TRP A 163 -19.44 -23.11 27.42
C TRP A 163 -20.77 -23.65 27.97
N GLY A 164 -20.94 -24.98 27.99
CA GLY A 164 -22.13 -25.64 28.52
C GLY A 164 -23.44 -25.10 27.93
N PRO A 165 -24.40 -24.67 28.78
CA PRO A 165 -25.71 -24.18 28.31
C PRO A 165 -25.63 -22.89 27.47
N TYR A 166 -24.50 -22.18 27.50
CA TYR A 166 -24.29 -20.94 26.74
C TYR A 166 -23.65 -21.18 25.36
N SER A 167 -23.40 -22.42 24.98
CA SER A 167 -22.78 -22.79 23.70
C SER A 167 -23.49 -22.19 22.48
N SER A 168 -24.82 -22.08 22.49
CA SER A 168 -25.58 -21.44 21.41
C SER A 168 -25.25 -19.96 21.24
N VAL A 169 -25.10 -19.22 22.34
CA VAL A 169 -24.73 -17.79 22.33
C VAL A 169 -23.34 -17.61 21.72
N VAL A 170 -22.39 -18.48 22.08
CA VAL A 170 -21.01 -18.43 21.60
C VAL A 170 -20.91 -18.81 20.13
N VAL A 171 -21.67 -19.81 19.68
CA VAL A 171 -21.73 -20.18 18.25
C VAL A 171 -22.27 -19.02 17.42
N GLU A 172 -23.30 -18.31 17.89
CA GLU A 172 -23.80 -17.11 17.21
C GLU A 172 -22.76 -15.97 17.20
N ALA A 173 -22.00 -15.79 18.28
CA ALA A 173 -20.89 -14.83 18.29
C ALA A 173 -19.81 -15.20 17.26
N TRP A 174 -19.41 -16.47 17.16
CA TRP A 174 -18.42 -16.93 16.17
C TRP A 174 -18.89 -16.74 14.72
N LYS A 175 -20.19 -16.87 14.43
CA LYS A 175 -20.74 -16.58 13.11
C LYS A 175 -20.61 -15.10 12.76
N LEU A 176 -20.95 -14.22 13.71
CA LEU A 176 -20.80 -12.77 13.54
C LEU A 176 -19.32 -12.37 13.39
N PHE A 177 -18.41 -13.03 14.12
CA PHE A 177 -16.97 -12.85 13.95
C PHE A 177 -16.48 -13.31 12.58
N GLN A 178 -16.99 -14.44 12.06
CA GLN A 178 -16.68 -14.89 10.70
C GLN A 178 -17.15 -13.85 9.66
N GLU A 179 -18.40 -13.38 9.76
CA GLU A 179 -18.95 -12.35 8.87
C GLU A 179 -18.13 -11.06 8.91
N ALA A 180 -17.75 -10.63 10.12
CA ALA A 180 -16.90 -9.47 10.35
C ALA A 180 -15.53 -9.65 9.69
N TYR A 181 -14.85 -10.76 9.95
CA TYR A 181 -13.49 -11.00 9.49
C TYR A 181 -13.42 -11.14 7.97
N GLN A 182 -14.45 -11.66 7.32
CA GLN A 182 -14.58 -11.67 5.86
C GLN A 182 -14.73 -10.27 5.22
N GLN A 183 -14.91 -9.21 6.01
CA GLN A 183 -14.85 -7.82 5.53
C GLN A 183 -13.43 -7.25 5.51
N TYR A 184 -12.41 -7.96 5.98
CA TYR A 184 -11.02 -7.49 5.97
C TYR A 184 -10.61 -7.05 4.55
N PRO A 185 -10.01 -5.87 4.35
CA PRO A 185 -9.53 -5.44 3.03
C PRO A 185 -8.52 -6.44 2.45
N VAL A 186 -8.91 -7.17 1.39
CA VAL A 186 -8.08 -8.24 0.82
C VAL A 186 -7.02 -7.65 -0.08
N TYR A 187 -5.89 -7.31 0.55
CA TYR A 187 -4.66 -6.88 -0.09
C TYR A 187 -3.47 -7.10 0.86
N HIS A 188 -2.40 -7.73 0.39
CA HIS A 188 -1.29 -8.14 1.25
C HIS A 188 -0.57 -6.94 1.91
N VAL A 189 -0.46 -5.81 1.22
CA VAL A 189 0.14 -4.59 1.78
C VAL A 189 -0.72 -4.02 2.92
N PHE A 190 -2.04 -4.14 2.83
CA PHE A 190 -2.91 -3.79 3.96
C PHE A 190 -2.62 -4.69 5.16
N GLY A 191 -2.48 -6.00 4.93
CA GLY A 191 -2.01 -6.95 5.95
C GLY A 191 -0.70 -6.53 6.62
N TYR A 192 0.28 -6.03 5.85
CA TYR A 192 1.64 -5.74 6.34
C TYR A 192 1.84 -4.38 6.98
N TYR A 193 1.07 -3.37 6.57
CA TYR A 193 1.33 -1.98 6.94
C TYR A 193 0.13 -1.27 7.57
N ALA A 194 -1.08 -1.84 7.50
CA ALA A 194 -2.25 -1.17 8.07
C ALA A 194 -2.19 -1.17 9.61
N PRO A 195 -2.88 -0.22 10.28
CA PRO A 195 -2.86 -0.09 11.74
C PRO A 195 -3.58 -1.22 12.50
N VAL A 196 -3.90 -2.37 11.86
CA VAL A 196 -4.62 -3.46 12.52
C VAL A 196 -3.81 -4.06 13.67
N HIS A 197 -2.50 -4.23 13.52
CA HIS A 197 -1.65 -4.83 14.56
C HIS A 197 -1.23 -3.84 15.63
N ASP A 198 -0.92 -2.62 15.18
CA ASP A 198 -0.20 -1.61 15.95
C ASP A 198 -1.05 -0.40 16.32
N GLY A 199 -2.32 -0.37 15.90
CA GLY A 199 -3.20 0.80 16.07
C GLY A 199 -3.16 1.39 17.48
N PRO A 200 -3.34 0.58 18.54
CA PRO A 200 -3.32 1.05 19.93
C PRO A 200 -1.98 1.64 20.42
N VAL A 201 -0.90 1.52 19.63
CA VAL A 201 0.41 2.15 19.86
C VAL A 201 0.86 3.03 18.69
N TRP A 202 -0.02 3.27 17.72
CA TRP A 202 0.28 4.01 16.49
C TRP A 202 0.33 5.52 16.75
N PRO A 203 1.42 6.24 16.44
CA PRO A 203 1.49 7.68 16.59
C PRO A 203 0.46 8.43 15.73
N LEU A 204 -0.25 9.38 16.33
CA LEU A 204 -1.24 10.20 15.62
C LEU A 204 -0.61 11.57 15.38
N TYR A 205 -0.16 11.81 14.16
CA TYR A 205 0.49 13.07 13.80
C TYR A 205 -0.55 14.07 13.31
N LEU A 206 -0.95 15.01 14.19
CA LEU A 206 -1.79 16.13 13.79
C LEU A 206 -1.04 17.02 12.80
N ASN A 207 0.20 17.38 13.15
CA ASN A 207 1.12 18.07 12.26
C ASN A 207 1.80 17.07 11.29
N PRO A 208 1.83 17.32 9.98
CA PRO A 208 2.49 16.43 9.01
C PRO A 208 3.98 16.19 9.29
N VAL A 209 4.40 14.92 9.26
CA VAL A 209 5.81 14.52 9.44
C VAL A 209 6.41 13.84 8.21
N ASN A 210 5.56 13.40 7.28
CA ASN A 210 5.93 12.78 6.01
C ASN A 210 6.86 11.55 6.15
N GLN A 211 6.56 10.67 7.10
CA GLN A 211 7.34 9.47 7.39
C GLN A 211 6.65 8.19 6.86
N PRO A 212 7.41 7.19 6.38
CA PRO A 212 6.87 5.94 5.86
C PRO A 212 6.27 5.07 6.98
N LEU A 213 5.44 4.10 6.57
CA LEU A 213 4.94 3.04 7.44
C LEU A 213 6.00 1.96 7.63
N ILE A 214 5.94 1.28 8.77
CA ILE A 214 6.84 0.16 9.07
C ILE A 214 6.12 -1.18 8.91
N ALA A 215 6.84 -2.21 8.51
CA ALA A 215 6.27 -3.55 8.38
C ALA A 215 5.92 -4.13 9.76
N ASN A 216 4.74 -4.72 9.93
CA ASN A 216 4.36 -5.34 11.20
C ASN A 216 5.06 -6.68 11.50
N TRP A 217 5.65 -7.30 10.48
CA TRP A 217 6.27 -8.61 10.58
C TRP A 217 7.78 -8.56 10.80
N LYS A 218 8.43 -7.40 10.63
CA LYS A 218 9.88 -7.25 10.75
C LYS A 218 10.24 -6.31 11.90
N PHE A 219 11.24 -6.67 12.69
CA PHE A 219 11.84 -5.73 13.64
C PHE A 219 12.78 -4.76 12.88
N MET A 220 12.51 -3.46 12.99
CA MET A 220 13.24 -2.40 12.27
C MET A 220 13.72 -1.35 13.28
N PRO A 221 14.89 -1.55 13.93
CA PRO A 221 15.37 -0.65 14.97
C PRO A 221 15.71 0.75 14.44
N GLU A 222 15.95 0.90 13.13
CA GLU A 222 16.19 2.18 12.48
C GLU A 222 14.91 3.01 12.32
N PHE A 223 13.74 2.37 12.35
CA PHE A 223 12.42 2.98 12.21
C PHE A 223 11.49 2.43 13.31
N PRO A 224 11.62 2.93 14.56
CA PRO A 224 10.96 2.32 15.70
C PRO A 224 9.44 2.55 15.76
N GLU A 225 8.93 3.52 15.00
CA GLU A 225 7.53 3.95 15.03
C GLU A 225 6.98 4.12 13.60
N HIS A 226 5.67 3.93 13.45
CA HIS A 226 4.98 4.18 12.19
C HIS A 226 4.91 5.67 11.87
N GLY A 227 5.09 6.04 10.61
CA GLY A 227 4.87 7.39 10.11
C GLY A 227 3.42 7.72 9.79
N ASP A 228 3.20 8.84 9.10
CA ASP A 228 1.90 9.39 8.74
C ASP A 228 1.51 9.19 7.26
N ARG A 229 2.34 8.53 6.44
CA ARG A 229 2.00 8.14 5.06
C ARG A 229 1.04 6.94 5.02
N VAL A 230 -0.13 7.09 5.64
CA VAL A 230 -1.11 6.00 5.81
C VAL A 230 -1.60 5.40 4.49
N GLY A 231 -1.51 6.15 3.38
CA GLY A 231 -1.86 5.67 2.04
C GLY A 231 -0.97 4.53 1.56
N GLU A 232 0.23 4.36 2.14
CA GLU A 232 1.14 3.24 1.83
C GLU A 232 0.52 1.87 2.10
N CYS A 233 -0.35 1.75 3.12
CA CYS A 233 -1.06 0.48 3.38
C CYS A 233 -2.20 0.18 2.41
N LEU A 234 -2.61 1.16 1.59
CA LEU A 234 -3.72 1.06 0.63
C LEU A 234 -3.22 0.96 -0.81
N GLN A 235 -2.17 1.72 -1.14
CA GLN A 235 -1.67 1.96 -2.48
C GLN A 235 -2.82 2.23 -3.47
N ASP A 236 -2.70 1.70 -4.69
CA ASP A 236 -3.74 1.77 -5.73
C ASP A 236 -4.79 0.65 -5.57
N ALA A 237 -4.67 -0.23 -4.56
CA ALA A 237 -5.62 -1.32 -4.36
C ALA A 237 -6.93 -0.81 -3.76
N PHE A 238 -6.88 0.09 -2.78
CA PHE A 238 -8.07 0.65 -2.14
C PHE A 238 -8.00 2.17 -2.10
N SER A 239 -9.13 2.82 -2.41
CA SER A 239 -9.33 4.20 -1.97
C SER A 239 -9.52 4.25 -0.46
N MET A 240 -9.25 5.43 0.13
CA MET A 240 -9.49 5.66 1.56
C MET A 240 -10.94 5.35 1.96
N ASP A 241 -11.93 5.73 1.14
CA ASP A 241 -13.34 5.49 1.42
C ASP A 241 -13.72 4.01 1.39
N GLU A 242 -13.16 3.24 0.44
CA GLU A 242 -13.37 1.80 0.37
C GLU A 242 -12.80 1.09 1.61
N ALA A 243 -11.57 1.46 2.02
CA ALA A 243 -10.93 0.92 3.20
C ALA A 243 -11.73 1.23 4.47
N LEU A 244 -12.15 2.49 4.65
CA LEU A 244 -13.00 2.91 5.77
C LEU A 244 -14.33 2.16 5.80
N LEU A 245 -14.98 1.97 4.64
CA LEU A 245 -16.24 1.23 4.57
C LEU A 245 -16.07 -0.22 5.02
N LEU A 246 -15.03 -0.91 4.54
CA LEU A 246 -14.72 -2.30 4.90
C LEU A 246 -14.35 -2.43 6.37
N CYS A 247 -13.40 -1.61 6.88
CA CYS A 247 -13.02 -1.59 8.30
C CYS A 247 -14.22 -1.26 9.20
N SER A 248 -15.10 -0.36 8.76
CA SER A 248 -16.31 -0.01 9.50
C SER A 248 -17.34 -1.15 9.53
N ARG A 249 -17.51 -1.90 8.43
CA ARG A 249 -18.34 -3.11 8.41
C ARG A 249 -17.75 -4.20 9.29
N MET A 250 -16.44 -4.44 9.20
CA MET A 250 -15.70 -5.39 10.03
C MET A 250 -15.93 -5.10 11.52
N HIS A 251 -15.60 -3.89 11.98
CA HIS A 251 -15.74 -3.50 13.38
C HIS A 251 -17.21 -3.57 13.85
N ARG A 252 -18.18 -3.06 13.07
CA ARG A 252 -19.60 -3.12 13.47
C ARG A 252 -20.14 -4.54 13.62
N GLN A 253 -19.77 -5.46 12.71
CA GLN A 253 -20.21 -6.84 12.80
C GLN A 253 -19.53 -7.56 13.97
N TRP A 254 -18.25 -7.29 14.21
CA TRP A 254 -17.51 -7.82 15.36
C TRP A 254 -18.16 -7.40 16.69
N GLN A 255 -18.50 -6.12 16.82
CA GLN A 255 -19.23 -5.57 17.97
C GLN A 255 -20.56 -6.27 18.25
N ARG A 256 -21.26 -6.79 17.23
CA ARG A 256 -22.50 -7.57 17.44
C ARG A 256 -22.19 -8.88 18.15
N GLY A 257 -21.11 -9.56 17.78
CA GLY A 257 -20.64 -10.76 18.46
C GLY A 257 -20.18 -10.47 19.88
N MET A 258 -19.45 -9.38 20.10
CA MET A 258 -19.03 -8.94 21.45
C MET A 258 -20.22 -8.67 22.37
N ARG A 259 -21.30 -8.07 21.86
CA ARG A 259 -22.53 -7.87 22.64
C ARG A 259 -23.17 -9.18 23.10
N LEU A 260 -23.08 -10.25 22.32
CA LEU A 260 -23.55 -11.58 22.74
C LEU A 260 -22.68 -12.14 23.87
N LEU A 261 -21.35 -12.08 23.71
CA LEU A 261 -20.43 -12.56 24.74
C LEU A 261 -20.57 -11.79 26.06
N ALA A 262 -20.82 -10.47 26.00
CA ALA A 262 -21.05 -9.65 27.18
C ALA A 262 -22.25 -10.11 28.03
N THR A 263 -23.27 -10.76 27.43
CA THR A 263 -24.43 -11.27 28.19
C THR A 263 -24.09 -12.48 29.07
N ILE A 264 -23.04 -13.22 28.72
CA ILE A 264 -22.63 -14.44 29.42
C ILE A 264 -21.34 -14.27 30.22
N GLU A 265 -20.54 -13.24 29.93
CA GLU A 265 -19.27 -12.96 30.61
C GLU A 265 -19.35 -12.98 32.15
N PRO A 266 -20.41 -12.43 32.81
CA PRO A 266 -20.51 -12.51 34.27
C PRO A 266 -20.51 -13.93 34.84
N VAL A 267 -20.97 -14.91 34.07
CA VAL A 267 -21.03 -16.32 34.48
C VAL A 267 -19.64 -16.97 34.49
N PHE A 268 -18.71 -16.46 33.68
CA PHE A 268 -17.38 -17.04 33.46
C PHE A 268 -16.25 -16.27 34.15
N GLN A 269 -16.56 -15.32 35.05
CA GLN A 269 -15.55 -14.50 35.73
C GLN A 269 -14.52 -15.30 36.53
N SER A 270 -14.90 -16.48 37.05
CA SER A 270 -14.01 -17.39 37.77
C SER A 270 -13.32 -18.42 36.87
N ASP A 271 -13.70 -18.49 35.59
CA ASP A 271 -13.09 -19.38 34.60
C ASP A 271 -12.06 -18.59 33.78
N LEU A 272 -10.78 -18.82 34.09
CA LEU A 272 -9.68 -18.08 33.47
C LEU A 272 -9.61 -18.32 31.96
N ASP A 273 -9.88 -19.54 31.50
CA ASP A 273 -9.77 -19.89 30.08
C ASP A 273 -10.91 -19.23 29.28
N ARG A 274 -12.15 -19.27 29.78
CA ARG A 274 -13.27 -18.57 29.12
C ARG A 274 -13.12 -17.05 29.20
N SER A 275 -12.60 -16.55 30.31
CA SER A 275 -12.26 -15.13 30.44
C SER A 275 -11.21 -14.72 29.40
N ARG A 276 -10.19 -15.54 29.15
CA ARG A 276 -9.18 -15.30 28.10
C ARG A 276 -9.74 -15.38 26.68
N ASP A 277 -10.67 -16.29 26.41
CA ASP A 277 -11.36 -16.36 25.11
C ASP A 277 -12.15 -15.06 24.82
N ILE A 278 -12.94 -14.59 25.78
CA ILE A 278 -13.68 -13.31 25.66
C ILE A 278 -12.70 -12.15 25.56
N ASN A 279 -11.63 -12.16 26.36
CA ASN A 279 -10.61 -11.14 26.36
C ASN A 279 -9.86 -11.04 25.02
N THR A 280 -9.57 -12.17 24.37
CA THR A 280 -8.96 -12.21 23.04
C THR A 280 -9.89 -11.57 22.01
N ALA A 281 -11.19 -11.91 22.04
CA ALA A 281 -12.18 -11.29 21.14
C ALA A 281 -12.31 -9.78 21.39
N ARG A 282 -12.22 -9.33 22.65
CA ARG A 282 -12.20 -7.91 23.04
C ARG A 282 -10.94 -7.20 22.56
N ALA A 283 -9.76 -7.82 22.63
CA ALA A 283 -8.54 -7.22 22.12
C ALA A 283 -8.63 -7.01 20.60
N ILE A 284 -9.17 -7.99 19.85
CA ILE A 284 -9.40 -7.87 18.40
C ILE A 284 -10.40 -6.74 18.09
N ASP A 285 -11.46 -6.60 18.89
CA ASP A 285 -12.43 -5.51 18.77
C ASP A 285 -11.76 -4.12 18.86
N ILE A 286 -10.89 -3.95 19.87
CA ILE A 286 -10.09 -2.73 20.06
C ILE A 286 -9.16 -2.49 18.86
N LEU A 287 -8.49 -3.53 18.37
CA LEU A 287 -7.58 -3.44 17.21
C LEU A 287 -8.32 -3.01 15.93
N PHE A 288 -9.51 -3.56 15.69
CA PHE A 288 -10.36 -3.15 14.56
C PHE A 288 -10.90 -1.73 14.72
N GLY A 289 -11.33 -1.35 15.92
CA GLY A 289 -11.76 0.00 16.24
C GLY A 289 -10.65 1.03 16.04
N SER A 290 -9.45 0.73 16.52
CA SER A 290 -8.26 1.58 16.38
C SER A 290 -7.83 1.74 14.92
N CYS A 291 -7.79 0.65 14.14
CA CYS A 291 -7.55 0.73 12.70
C CYS A 291 -8.51 1.69 11.98
N LEU A 292 -9.82 1.57 12.27
CA LEU A 292 -10.82 2.49 11.72
C LEU A 292 -10.60 3.94 12.15
N ASN A 293 -10.30 4.17 13.42
CA ASN A 293 -10.08 5.51 13.97
C ASN A 293 -8.85 6.18 13.33
N ILE A 294 -7.74 5.45 13.16
CA ILE A 294 -6.50 5.97 12.58
C ILE A 294 -6.68 6.32 11.10
N LEU A 295 -7.29 5.42 10.30
CA LEU A 295 -7.61 5.72 8.91
C LEU A 295 -8.51 6.96 8.78
N ARG A 296 -9.52 7.08 9.66
CA ARG A 296 -10.42 8.23 9.67
C ARG A 296 -9.72 9.52 10.13
N PHE A 297 -8.80 9.43 11.09
CA PHE A 297 -8.01 10.57 11.56
C PHE A 297 -7.19 11.17 10.41
N TYR A 298 -6.46 10.33 9.67
CA TYR A 298 -5.66 10.80 8.54
C TYR A 298 -6.51 11.25 7.35
N GLN A 299 -7.66 10.61 7.09
CA GLN A 299 -8.63 11.11 6.11
C GLN A 299 -9.12 12.53 6.47
N LEU A 300 -9.48 12.77 7.74
CA LEU A 300 -9.93 14.07 8.22
C LEU A 300 -8.81 15.10 8.15
N ARG A 301 -7.57 14.72 8.49
CA ARG A 301 -6.39 15.59 8.37
C ARG A 301 -6.19 16.05 6.93
N GLU A 302 -6.26 15.14 5.96
CA GLU A 302 -6.13 15.51 4.55
C GLU A 302 -7.27 16.38 4.06
N SER A 303 -8.50 16.07 4.48
CA SER A 303 -9.67 16.88 4.12
C SER A 303 -9.55 18.29 4.70
N MET A 304 -9.03 18.41 5.92
CA MET A 304 -8.83 19.68 6.61
C MET A 304 -7.69 20.52 6.02
N ALA A 305 -6.64 19.88 5.46
CA ALA A 305 -5.41 20.55 5.04
C ALA A 305 -5.63 21.75 4.11
N ASP A 306 -6.62 21.64 3.22
CA ASP A 306 -6.99 22.65 2.21
C ASP A 306 -8.21 23.51 2.62
N LEU A 307 -8.69 23.42 3.87
CA LEU A 307 -9.86 24.13 4.40
C LEU A 307 -9.47 25.23 5.39
N THR A 308 -10.38 26.19 5.60
CA THR A 308 -10.25 27.24 6.62
C THR A 308 -11.57 27.44 7.38
N GLY A 309 -11.51 28.17 8.50
CA GLY A 309 -12.70 28.58 9.27
C GLY A 309 -13.53 27.41 9.78
N GLY A 310 -14.86 27.55 9.75
CA GLY A 310 -15.79 26.60 10.38
C GLY A 310 -15.73 25.17 9.84
N GLN A 311 -15.39 24.98 8.56
CA GLN A 311 -15.27 23.63 7.99
C GLN A 311 -14.01 22.92 8.50
N ALA A 312 -12.88 23.63 8.58
CA ALA A 312 -11.65 23.07 9.16
C ALA A 312 -11.82 22.78 10.65
N LEU A 313 -12.49 23.67 11.40
CA LEU A 313 -12.81 23.44 12.82
C LEU A 313 -13.67 22.19 13.03
N ALA A 314 -14.66 21.95 12.17
CA ALA A 314 -15.48 20.74 12.24
C ALA A 314 -14.69 19.44 11.95
N CYS A 315 -13.66 19.50 11.12
CA CYS A 315 -12.73 18.39 10.94
C CYS A 315 -11.89 18.17 12.21
N LEU A 316 -11.33 19.24 12.78
CA LEU A 316 -10.52 19.18 14.00
C LEU A 316 -11.33 18.64 15.20
N ASP A 317 -12.58 19.05 15.36
CA ASP A 317 -13.47 18.54 16.41
C ASP A 317 -13.69 17.03 16.29
N GLN A 318 -13.89 16.52 15.06
CA GLN A 318 -14.00 15.09 14.82
C GLN A 318 -12.69 14.36 15.13
N MET A 319 -11.53 14.93 14.77
CA MET A 319 -10.22 14.36 15.08
C MET A 319 -9.98 14.29 16.58
N GLN A 320 -10.37 15.32 17.34
CA GLN A 320 -10.29 15.33 18.82
C GLN A 320 -11.11 14.20 19.46
N VAL A 321 -12.30 13.91 18.93
CA VAL A 321 -13.12 12.76 19.38
C VAL A 321 -12.40 11.44 19.11
N LEU A 322 -11.76 11.29 17.94
CA LEU A 322 -11.01 10.07 17.62
C LEU A 322 -9.81 9.88 18.55
N VAL A 323 -9.06 10.94 18.84
CA VAL A 323 -7.94 10.89 19.78
C VAL A 323 -8.39 10.46 21.17
N SER A 324 -9.52 10.99 21.65
CA SER A 324 -10.08 10.61 22.95
C SER A 324 -10.48 9.13 22.99
N ARG A 325 -11.07 8.62 21.91
CA ARG A 325 -11.38 7.18 21.77
C ARG A 325 -10.13 6.31 21.72
N GLU A 326 -9.05 6.79 21.12
CA GLU A 326 -7.78 6.04 21.12
C GLU A 326 -7.16 5.96 22.51
N ILE A 327 -7.31 6.98 23.36
CA ILE A 327 -6.93 6.90 24.79
C ILE A 327 -7.75 5.81 25.51
N GLU A 328 -9.06 5.75 25.27
CA GLU A 328 -9.94 4.71 25.82
C GLU A 328 -9.56 3.30 25.33
N ASN A 329 -9.21 3.17 24.04
CA ASN A 329 -8.75 1.93 23.43
C ASN A 329 -7.43 1.45 24.05
N SER A 330 -6.41 2.32 24.16
CA SER A 330 -5.14 1.97 24.79
C SER A 330 -5.33 1.59 26.27
N THR A 331 -6.19 2.31 27.00
CA THR A 331 -6.51 2.02 28.41
C THR A 331 -7.19 0.66 28.57
N SER A 332 -8.15 0.35 27.68
CA SER A 332 -8.86 -0.92 27.69
C SER A 332 -7.92 -2.08 27.33
N LEU A 333 -7.02 -1.88 26.37
CA LEU A 333 -6.06 -2.90 25.95
C LEU A 333 -5.01 -3.19 27.04
N ILE A 334 -4.62 -2.20 27.85
CA ILE A 334 -3.78 -2.44 29.05
C ILE A 334 -4.46 -3.48 29.96
N SER A 335 -5.78 -3.35 30.17
CA SER A 335 -6.54 -4.30 30.98
C SER A 335 -6.58 -5.68 30.33
N CYS A 336 -6.72 -5.76 29.00
CA CYS A 336 -6.66 -7.03 28.28
C CYS A 336 -5.30 -7.72 28.42
N CYS A 337 -4.19 -6.97 28.29
CA CYS A 337 -2.83 -7.53 28.42
C CYS A 337 -2.54 -8.05 29.85
N ARG A 338 -3.19 -7.48 30.87
CA ARG A 338 -3.07 -7.99 32.25
C ARG A 338 -3.76 -9.34 32.44
N ILE A 339 -4.85 -9.60 31.72
CA ILE A 339 -5.58 -10.88 31.74
C ILE A 339 -4.83 -11.94 30.93
N ASP A 340 -4.32 -11.55 29.76
CA ASP A 340 -3.53 -12.42 28.89
C ASP A 340 -2.23 -11.74 28.43
N PRO A 341 -1.10 -12.05 29.09
CA PRO A 341 0.21 -11.51 28.73
C PRO A 341 0.74 -11.98 27.37
N ALA A 342 0.09 -12.92 26.69
CA ALA A 342 0.48 -13.32 25.34
C ALA A 342 0.00 -12.32 24.27
N LEU A 343 -0.98 -11.46 24.60
CA LEU A 343 -1.45 -10.42 23.69
C LEU A 343 -0.32 -9.43 23.38
N GLY A 344 -0.23 -9.05 22.12
CA GLY A 344 0.81 -8.17 21.59
C GLY A 344 1.99 -8.92 20.99
N PHE A 345 2.24 -10.17 21.36
CA PHE A 345 3.36 -10.94 20.78
C PHE A 345 3.09 -11.33 19.33
N ASN A 346 4.05 -11.05 18.44
CA ASN A 346 4.06 -11.50 17.05
C ASN A 346 5.35 -12.30 16.81
N SER A 347 5.22 -13.58 16.43
CA SER A 347 6.36 -14.49 16.31
C SER A 347 7.25 -14.22 15.10
N GLU A 348 6.75 -13.61 14.03
CA GLU A 348 7.59 -13.21 12.88
C GLU A 348 8.41 -11.98 13.19
N HIS A 349 7.79 -11.04 13.91
CA HIS A 349 8.45 -9.86 14.42
C HIS A 349 9.42 -10.18 15.58
N GLU A 350 9.34 -11.39 16.12
CA GLU A 350 10.12 -11.86 17.28
C GLU A 350 9.94 -10.96 18.53
N GLY A 351 8.77 -10.34 18.68
CA GLY A 351 8.57 -9.37 19.75
C GLY A 351 7.14 -8.91 19.99
N PHE A 352 6.96 -8.11 21.04
CA PHE A 352 5.68 -7.51 21.40
C PHE A 352 5.44 -6.21 20.62
N ARG A 353 4.36 -6.18 19.84
CA ARG A 353 3.86 -4.99 19.16
C ARG A 353 3.36 -3.95 20.15
N PHE A 354 2.63 -4.40 21.16
CA PHE A 354 2.13 -3.61 22.29
C PHE A 354 2.27 -4.37 23.61
N TYR A 355 2.41 -3.61 24.70
CA TYR A 355 2.47 -4.07 26.08
C TYR A 355 2.08 -2.91 27.01
N PRO A 356 1.71 -3.18 28.29
CA PRO A 356 1.11 -2.16 29.17
C PRO A 356 1.87 -0.83 29.25
N GLU A 357 3.19 -0.87 29.38
CA GLU A 357 4.04 0.32 29.50
C GLU A 357 4.08 1.14 28.19
N LYS A 358 4.15 0.47 27.03
CA LYS A 358 4.09 1.16 25.72
C LYS A 358 2.73 1.81 25.48
N LEU A 359 1.65 1.14 25.89
CA LEU A 359 0.29 1.69 25.82
C LEU A 359 0.13 2.89 26.76
N GLN A 360 0.71 2.85 27.96
CA GLN A 360 0.69 3.98 28.89
C GLN A 360 1.46 5.18 28.32
N ASN A 361 2.63 4.95 27.71
CA ASN A 361 3.37 6.01 27.02
C ASN A 361 2.55 6.62 25.88
N ARG A 362 1.82 5.77 25.13
CA ARG A 362 0.93 6.22 24.06
C ARG A 362 -0.19 7.12 24.57
N ILE A 363 -0.81 6.77 25.70
CA ILE A 363 -1.84 7.62 26.35
C ILE A 363 -1.27 9.00 26.65
N SER A 364 -0.10 9.09 27.28
CA SER A 364 0.54 10.37 27.59
C SER A 364 0.80 11.23 26.35
N GLN A 365 1.21 10.62 25.23
CA GLN A 365 1.40 11.32 23.95
C GLN A 365 0.07 11.86 23.41
N LEU A 366 -1.02 11.09 23.49
CA LEU A 366 -2.34 11.51 23.02
C LEU A 366 -2.93 12.63 23.88
N GLU A 367 -2.75 12.56 25.20
CA GLU A 367 -3.14 13.63 26.12
C GLU A 367 -2.38 14.93 25.82
N HIS A 368 -1.08 14.83 25.51
CA HIS A 368 -0.28 15.98 25.08
C HIS A 368 -0.79 16.57 23.76
N LEU A 369 -1.07 15.72 22.76
CA LEU A 369 -1.63 16.16 21.48
C LEU A 369 -2.96 16.93 21.66
N LEU A 370 -3.83 16.45 22.56
CA LEU A 370 -5.09 17.14 22.88
C LEU A 370 -4.87 18.49 23.56
N ALA A 371 -3.95 18.54 24.53
CA ALA A 371 -3.72 19.72 25.35
C ALA A 371 -2.97 20.83 24.59
N VAL A 372 -2.04 20.46 23.70
CA VAL A 372 -1.12 21.39 23.05
C VAL A 372 -1.45 21.54 21.57
N GLU A 373 -1.19 20.51 20.76
CA GLU A 373 -1.26 20.61 19.29
C GLU A 373 -2.67 20.95 18.78
N VAL A 374 -3.71 20.32 19.35
CA VAL A 374 -5.11 20.64 18.99
C VAL A 374 -5.47 22.08 19.34
N SER A 375 -4.99 22.58 20.49
CA SER A 375 -5.27 23.96 20.93
C SER A 375 -4.57 24.99 20.03
N GLU A 376 -3.32 24.75 19.67
CA GLU A 376 -2.55 25.59 18.77
C GLU A 376 -3.18 25.65 17.37
N LEU A 377 -3.53 24.49 16.81
CA LEU A 377 -4.17 24.41 15.50
C LEU A 377 -5.56 25.06 15.50
N ARG A 378 -6.36 24.87 16.57
CA ARG A 378 -7.66 25.52 16.70
C ARG A 378 -7.54 27.04 16.63
N THR A 379 -6.61 27.61 17.41
CA THR A 379 -6.35 29.06 17.41
C THR A 379 -6.00 29.56 16.01
N ARG A 380 -5.17 28.82 15.28
CA ARG A 380 -4.79 29.14 13.90
C ARG A 380 -6.00 29.10 12.94
N LEU A 381 -6.86 28.10 13.06
CA LEU A 381 -8.05 27.95 12.22
C LEU A 381 -9.10 29.04 12.50
N GLU A 382 -9.26 29.44 13.77
CA GLU A 382 -10.16 30.55 14.17
C GLU A 382 -9.71 31.90 13.59
N GLN A 383 -8.41 32.08 13.37
CA GLN A 383 -7.85 33.25 12.68
C GLN A 383 -8.04 33.20 11.15
N GLY A 384 -8.66 32.15 10.62
CA GLY A 384 -8.90 31.96 9.19
C GLY A 384 -7.68 31.52 8.39
N ALA A 385 -6.59 31.11 9.07
CA ALA A 385 -5.39 30.62 8.41
C ALA A 385 -5.52 29.14 8.01
N LEU A 386 -4.79 28.75 6.96
CA LEU A 386 -4.65 27.34 6.58
C LEU A 386 -3.92 26.55 7.67
N PRO A 387 -4.32 25.31 7.96
CA PRO A 387 -3.68 24.51 9.00
C PRO A 387 -2.22 24.22 8.67
N PHE A 388 -1.92 23.80 7.43
CA PHE A 388 -0.60 23.32 7.02
C PHE A 388 -0.20 23.93 5.66
N PRO A 389 0.15 25.22 5.58
CA PRO A 389 0.34 25.90 4.30
C PRO A 389 1.60 25.41 3.54
N ALA A 390 2.67 25.03 4.25
CA ALA A 390 3.84 24.38 3.66
C ALA A 390 3.49 23.00 3.09
N TYR A 391 2.77 22.18 3.86
CA TYR A 391 2.36 20.83 3.47
C TYR A 391 1.45 20.78 2.22
N THR A 392 0.67 21.85 2.00
CA THR A 392 -0.22 21.98 0.85
C THR A 392 0.41 22.70 -0.34
N GLY A 393 1.64 23.23 -0.17
CA GLY A 393 2.33 24.02 -1.18
C GLY A 393 1.69 25.38 -1.46
N GLN A 394 0.75 25.82 -0.62
CA GLN A 394 0.13 27.14 -0.73
C GLN A 394 1.06 28.25 -0.24
N GLU A 395 1.87 27.95 0.78
CA GLU A 395 3.06 28.71 1.13
C GLU A 395 4.25 27.79 0.91
N PRO A 396 4.72 27.65 -0.35
CA PRO A 396 5.77 26.68 -0.66
C PRO A 396 7.02 27.01 0.14
N ASP A 397 7.42 26.05 0.96
CA ASP A 397 8.65 26.04 1.75
C ASP A 397 9.89 25.83 0.89
N ARG A 398 9.70 25.52 -0.39
CA ARG A 398 10.73 25.22 -1.38
C ARG A 398 10.42 25.88 -2.72
N GLN A 399 11.31 25.65 -3.69
CA GLN A 399 11.17 26.21 -5.02
C GLN A 399 9.88 25.74 -5.71
N ALA A 400 9.16 26.69 -6.32
CA ALA A 400 7.96 26.43 -7.08
C ALA A 400 8.16 26.68 -8.59
N TYR A 401 7.78 25.69 -9.41
CA TYR A 401 7.61 25.83 -10.85
C TYR A 401 6.16 26.21 -11.14
N ILE A 402 5.96 27.34 -11.82
CA ILE A 402 4.63 27.77 -12.25
C ILE A 402 4.25 27.07 -13.55
N CYS A 403 3.41 26.04 -13.44
CA CYS A 403 2.86 25.29 -14.55
C CYS A 403 1.69 26.06 -15.14
N ARG A 404 1.87 26.62 -16.34
CA ARG A 404 0.82 27.40 -17.03
C ARG A 404 -0.08 26.49 -17.86
N LYS A 405 -1.35 26.85 -17.97
CA LYS A 405 -2.26 26.20 -18.91
C LYS A 405 -1.75 26.38 -20.34
N ALA A 406 -1.63 25.29 -21.10
CA ALA A 406 -1.25 25.32 -22.50
C ALA A 406 -2.29 26.12 -23.30
N ARG A 407 -1.84 27.03 -24.16
CA ARG A 407 -2.73 27.76 -25.07
C ARG A 407 -3.10 26.84 -26.23
N SER A 408 -4.37 26.49 -26.34
CA SER A 408 -4.93 26.09 -27.63
C SER A 408 -5.31 27.38 -28.36
N ASP A 409 -4.66 27.71 -29.48
CA ASP A 409 -5.14 28.80 -30.33
C ASP A 409 -6.48 28.39 -30.95
N GLU A 410 -7.59 28.60 -30.23
CA GLU A 410 -8.96 28.45 -30.73
C GLU A 410 -9.22 29.36 -31.95
N ASN A 411 -8.44 30.44 -32.09
CA ASN A 411 -8.48 31.33 -33.26
C ASN A 411 -7.66 30.88 -34.47
N SER A 412 -6.91 29.77 -34.38
CA SER A 412 -6.22 29.21 -35.56
C SER A 412 -7.16 28.39 -36.47
N ALA A 413 -8.44 28.26 -36.11
CA ALA A 413 -9.45 27.56 -36.92
C ALA A 413 -9.94 28.36 -38.14
N VAL A 414 -9.59 29.65 -38.28
CA VAL A 414 -10.15 30.52 -39.35
C VAL A 414 -9.15 30.78 -40.50
N THR A 415 -7.89 30.37 -40.38
CA THR A 415 -6.94 30.38 -41.51
C THR A 415 -6.00 29.18 -41.44
N ARG A 416 -6.53 27.97 -41.61
CA ARG A 416 -5.73 26.82 -42.05
C ARG A 416 -6.15 26.51 -43.48
N SER A 417 -5.35 26.95 -44.46
CA SER A 417 -5.47 26.48 -45.84
C SER A 417 -5.29 24.96 -45.87
N GLU A 418 -5.97 24.28 -46.79
CA GLU A 418 -6.01 22.82 -46.96
C GLU A 418 -4.65 22.09 -47.12
N GLY A 419 -3.51 22.79 -47.02
CA GLY A 419 -2.15 22.25 -47.16
C GLY A 419 -1.48 21.73 -45.88
N ASP A 420 -1.98 22.03 -44.67
CA ASP A 420 -1.31 21.65 -43.40
C ASP A 420 -1.86 20.36 -42.75
N ARG A 421 -2.53 19.51 -43.52
CA ARG A 421 -2.87 18.14 -43.07
C ARG A 421 -1.73 17.20 -43.46
N LEU A 422 -1.17 16.47 -42.49
CA LEU A 422 -0.41 15.27 -42.78
C LEU A 422 -1.29 14.32 -43.61
N SER A 423 -0.69 13.53 -44.50
CA SER A 423 -1.38 12.72 -45.52
C SER A 423 -2.31 11.62 -44.96
N ASP A 424 -2.40 11.48 -43.64
CA ASP A 424 -3.27 10.54 -42.93
C ASP A 424 -4.45 11.20 -42.18
N GLY A 425 -4.57 12.54 -42.18
CA GLY A 425 -5.64 13.27 -41.51
C GLY A 425 -5.44 13.53 -40.01
N SER A 426 -4.25 13.26 -39.46
CA SER A 426 -3.91 13.59 -38.07
C SER A 426 -3.63 15.10 -37.89
N THR A 427 -4.08 15.65 -36.76
CA THR A 427 -3.72 17.02 -36.33
C THR A 427 -2.27 17.02 -35.83
N ALA A 428 -1.47 18.03 -36.21
CA ALA A 428 -0.10 18.22 -35.70
C ALA A 428 -0.03 18.00 -34.18
N ASP A 429 0.89 17.15 -33.76
CA ASP A 429 1.03 16.72 -32.37
C ASP A 429 1.39 17.91 -31.47
N LEU A 430 0.49 18.26 -30.54
CA LEU A 430 0.62 19.40 -29.63
C LEU A 430 1.89 19.35 -28.77
N LEU A 431 2.49 18.16 -28.58
CA LEU A 431 3.78 18.00 -27.92
C LEU A 431 4.91 18.69 -28.69
N THR A 432 4.82 18.68 -30.02
CA THR A 432 5.83 19.22 -30.94
C THR A 432 5.50 20.62 -31.44
N ASP A 433 4.25 21.09 -31.27
CA ASP A 433 3.83 22.44 -31.69
C ASP A 433 4.52 23.53 -30.84
N PRO A 434 5.38 24.38 -31.44
CA PRO A 434 6.03 25.47 -30.72
C PRO A 434 5.05 26.47 -30.08
N ALA A 435 3.81 26.58 -30.60
CA ALA A 435 2.78 27.45 -30.05
C ALA A 435 2.33 27.01 -28.65
N SER A 436 2.27 25.70 -28.38
CA SER A 436 1.90 25.13 -27.07
C SER A 436 2.86 25.54 -25.94
N TRP A 437 4.10 25.84 -26.29
CA TRP A 437 5.17 26.21 -25.35
C TRP A 437 5.37 27.72 -25.21
N ARG A 438 4.65 28.54 -26.00
CA ARG A 438 4.76 30.01 -25.94
C ARG A 438 4.33 30.53 -24.57
N GLY A 439 5.23 31.28 -23.92
CA GLY A 439 4.99 31.87 -22.61
C GLY A 439 5.11 30.89 -21.43
N VAL A 440 5.51 29.64 -21.69
CA VAL A 440 5.95 28.69 -20.66
C VAL A 440 7.41 29.00 -20.32
N LYS A 441 7.68 29.30 -19.05
CA LYS A 441 9.02 29.68 -18.61
C LYS A 441 9.94 28.44 -18.61
N PRO A 442 11.10 28.47 -19.31
CA PRO A 442 12.11 27.43 -19.14
C PRO A 442 12.73 27.54 -17.75
N GLU A 443 12.89 26.40 -17.08
CA GLU A 443 13.59 26.29 -15.80
C GLU A 443 14.88 25.50 -15.99
N MET A 444 15.97 26.00 -15.42
CA MET A 444 17.27 25.36 -15.54
C MET A 444 17.45 24.26 -14.50
N ILE A 445 17.83 23.07 -14.97
CA ILE A 445 18.18 21.91 -14.17
C ILE A 445 19.71 21.82 -14.09
N TYR A 446 20.26 21.64 -12.89
CA TYR A 446 21.71 21.64 -12.61
C TYR A 446 22.18 20.34 -11.97
N THR A 447 23.35 19.81 -12.32
CA THR A 447 23.99 18.66 -11.66
C THR A 447 24.37 18.96 -10.20
N GLU A 448 24.73 17.93 -9.43
CA GLU A 448 25.20 18.05 -8.03
C GLU A 448 26.38 19.03 -7.85
N ASP A 449 27.28 19.10 -8.83
CA ASP A 449 28.39 20.04 -8.88
C ASP A 449 27.99 21.45 -9.40
N GLY A 450 26.69 21.72 -9.51
CA GLY A 450 26.13 23.04 -9.84
C GLY A 450 26.16 23.41 -11.32
N ARG A 451 26.42 22.45 -12.23
CA ARG A 451 26.55 22.71 -13.67
C ARG A 451 25.22 22.55 -14.40
N PRO A 452 24.89 23.35 -15.43
CA PRO A 452 23.68 23.18 -16.22
C PRO A 452 23.60 21.80 -16.89
N ALA A 453 22.55 21.03 -16.61
CA ALA A 453 22.34 19.68 -17.14
C ALA A 453 21.26 19.62 -18.22
N ALA A 454 20.12 20.30 -17.99
CA ALA A 454 18.96 20.26 -18.89
C ALA A 454 18.00 21.43 -18.66
N VAL A 455 17.14 21.73 -19.65
CA VAL A 455 16.03 22.68 -19.52
C VAL A 455 14.75 21.91 -19.29
N LEU A 456 13.99 22.32 -18.29
CA LEU A 456 12.63 21.86 -18.05
C LEU A 456 11.60 22.88 -18.52
N ARG A 457 10.56 22.40 -19.19
CA ARG A 457 9.30 23.11 -19.34
C ARG A 457 8.14 22.20 -19.02
N ILE A 458 7.15 22.73 -18.32
CA ILE A 458 5.92 22.01 -18.01
C ILE A 458 4.73 22.93 -18.26
N ASN A 459 3.75 22.43 -18.99
CA ASN A 459 2.43 23.06 -19.12
C ASN A 459 1.35 22.00 -18.89
N TYR A 460 0.10 22.43 -18.73
CA TYR A 460 -1.02 21.51 -18.52
C TYR A 460 -2.24 21.83 -19.38
N GLN A 461 -3.04 20.81 -19.62
CA GLN A 461 -4.38 20.83 -20.20
C GLN A 461 -5.35 20.20 -19.19
N PRO A 462 -6.68 20.28 -19.39
CA PRO A 462 -7.65 19.70 -18.45
C PRO A 462 -7.42 18.22 -18.10
N SER A 463 -6.84 17.45 -19.02
CA SER A 463 -6.59 16.01 -18.86
C SER A 463 -5.12 15.62 -18.88
N TRP A 464 -4.20 16.54 -19.20
CA TRP A 464 -2.82 16.19 -19.51
C TRP A 464 -1.82 17.14 -18.87
N LEU A 465 -0.69 16.60 -18.43
CA LEU A 465 0.52 17.33 -18.09
C LEU A 465 1.53 17.08 -19.22
N ASN A 466 1.96 18.15 -19.90
CA ASN A 466 2.99 18.05 -20.94
C ASN A 466 4.32 18.50 -20.35
N ILE A 467 5.34 17.66 -20.48
CA ILE A 467 6.68 17.89 -19.91
C ILE A 467 7.68 17.83 -21.06
N GLN A 468 8.51 18.85 -21.18
CA GLN A 468 9.63 18.91 -22.10
C GLN A 468 10.93 19.00 -21.32
N VAL A 469 11.86 18.08 -21.58
CA VAL A 469 13.22 18.11 -21.07
C VAL A 469 14.18 18.22 -22.25
N VAL A 470 14.96 19.30 -22.30
CA VAL A 470 15.94 19.55 -23.37
C VAL A 470 17.34 19.42 -22.79
N MET A 471 18.17 18.55 -23.37
CA MET A 471 19.53 18.27 -22.88
C MET A 471 20.56 18.28 -24.01
N PRO A 472 21.82 18.67 -23.73
CA PRO A 472 22.89 18.64 -24.71
C PRO A 472 23.38 17.20 -24.95
N GLY A 473 23.66 16.86 -26.21
CA GLY A 473 24.26 15.59 -26.60
C GLY A 473 23.25 14.45 -26.77
N ARG A 474 23.70 13.22 -26.47
CA ARG A 474 22.92 12.00 -26.65
C ARG A 474 21.81 11.88 -25.59
N PRO A 475 20.71 11.17 -25.90
CA PRO A 475 19.62 10.97 -24.95
C PRO A 475 20.08 10.22 -23.69
N ALA A 476 19.68 10.73 -22.53
CA ALA A 476 19.96 10.14 -21.22
C ALA A 476 18.65 9.64 -20.56
N PRO A 477 18.66 8.48 -19.84
CA PRO A 477 17.48 8.04 -19.11
C PRO A 477 17.02 9.07 -18.08
N LEU A 478 15.70 9.14 -17.87
CA LEU A 478 15.05 10.11 -17.00
C LEU A 478 14.08 9.38 -16.05
N ALA A 479 13.98 9.83 -14.82
CA ALA A 479 12.86 9.51 -13.94
C ALA A 479 12.12 10.78 -13.51
N LEU A 480 10.79 10.76 -13.63
CA LEU A 480 9.89 11.81 -13.15
C LEU A 480 9.18 11.27 -11.91
N ARG A 481 9.34 11.92 -10.76
CA ARG A 481 8.68 11.53 -9.50
C ARG A 481 7.60 12.54 -9.17
N PHE A 482 6.39 12.08 -8.89
CA PHE A 482 5.28 12.90 -8.42
C PHE A 482 4.72 12.36 -7.11
N PHE A 483 4.21 13.27 -6.30
CA PHE A 483 3.58 13.00 -5.01
C PHE A 483 2.10 13.38 -5.07
N PRO A 484 1.28 12.62 -5.82
CA PRO A 484 -0.04 13.07 -6.22
C PRO A 484 -1.02 13.20 -5.05
N GLN A 485 -0.86 12.37 -4.03
CA GLN A 485 -1.60 12.45 -2.78
C GLN A 485 -0.60 12.43 -1.63
N ARG A 486 -0.73 13.39 -0.70
CA ARG A 486 0.31 13.67 0.29
C ARG A 486 0.55 12.54 1.31
N LEU A 487 -0.40 11.61 1.45
CA LEU A 487 -0.25 10.42 2.31
C LEU A 487 0.11 9.14 1.54
N TRP A 488 0.20 9.19 0.21
CA TRP A 488 0.46 8.02 -0.62
C TRP A 488 1.94 7.97 -1.02
N PRO A 489 2.42 6.78 -1.43
CA PRO A 489 3.73 6.65 -2.04
C PRO A 489 3.89 7.59 -3.24
N GLU A 490 5.14 7.90 -3.56
CA GLU A 490 5.46 8.55 -4.81
C GLU A 490 5.14 7.65 -6.01
N LYS A 491 4.83 8.31 -7.12
CA LYS A 491 4.74 7.69 -8.44
C LYS A 491 5.93 8.14 -9.27
N THR A 492 6.70 7.18 -9.76
CA THR A 492 7.95 7.39 -10.48
C THR A 492 7.84 6.84 -11.90
N TRP A 493 7.82 7.71 -12.90
CA TRP A 493 7.86 7.33 -14.32
C TRP A 493 9.31 7.27 -14.77
N ARG A 494 9.80 6.07 -15.11
CA ARG A 494 11.13 5.86 -15.68
C ARG A 494 11.02 5.81 -17.20
N PHE A 495 11.87 6.58 -17.88
CA PHE A 495 11.95 6.65 -19.33
C PHE A 495 13.34 6.29 -19.82
N ASP A 496 13.37 5.34 -20.76
CA ASP A 496 14.56 5.00 -21.52
C ASP A 496 14.42 5.57 -22.94
N PRO A 497 15.11 6.68 -23.25
CA PRO A 497 15.02 7.31 -24.57
C PRO A 497 15.65 6.48 -25.70
N VAL A 498 16.52 5.51 -25.38
CA VAL A 498 17.14 4.62 -26.37
C VAL A 498 16.12 3.57 -26.81
N ARG A 499 15.38 3.02 -25.86
CA ARG A 499 14.33 2.03 -26.12
C ARG A 499 12.98 2.65 -26.49
N GLY A 500 12.80 3.96 -26.24
CA GLY A 500 11.52 4.65 -26.36
C GLY A 500 10.45 4.08 -25.41
N LYS A 501 10.88 3.51 -24.27
CA LYS A 501 9.98 2.84 -23.32
C LYS A 501 9.81 3.68 -22.06
N THR A 502 8.57 3.80 -21.62
CA THR A 502 8.22 4.41 -20.33
C THR A 502 7.58 3.37 -19.43
N THR A 503 8.00 3.32 -18.16
CA THR A 503 7.46 2.39 -17.15
C THR A 503 7.05 3.20 -15.93
N LEU A 504 5.85 2.94 -15.38
CA LEU A 504 5.43 3.50 -14.11
C LEU A 504 5.87 2.56 -12.99
N GLN A 505 6.71 3.09 -12.12
CA GLN A 505 7.04 2.46 -10.85
C GLN A 505 6.36 3.25 -9.74
N ILE A 506 5.49 2.58 -9.00
CA ILE A 506 5.09 3.06 -7.68
C ILE A 506 6.24 2.65 -6.76
N HIS A 507 6.80 3.59 -6.01
CA HIS A 507 7.91 3.26 -5.12
C HIS A 507 7.41 2.30 -4.03
N ASP A 508 7.74 1.02 -4.23
CA ASP A 508 7.41 -0.08 -3.34
C ASP A 508 8.56 -1.09 -3.47
N PRO A 509 9.39 -1.26 -2.42
CA PRO A 509 10.52 -2.19 -2.47
C PRO A 509 10.12 -3.65 -2.66
N VAL A 510 8.82 -3.99 -2.54
CA VAL A 510 8.29 -5.35 -2.61
C VAL A 510 7.50 -5.59 -3.90
N ARG A 511 6.99 -4.55 -4.57
CA ARG A 511 6.14 -4.72 -5.77
C ARG A 511 6.94 -4.60 -7.07
N PRO A 512 6.73 -5.52 -8.03
CA PRO A 512 7.37 -5.42 -9.33
C PRO A 512 6.86 -4.19 -10.12
N PRO A 513 7.74 -3.51 -10.89
CA PRO A 513 7.37 -2.40 -11.78
C PRO A 513 6.19 -2.73 -12.70
N GLN A 514 5.27 -1.78 -12.89
CA GLN A 514 4.18 -1.94 -13.86
C GLN A 514 4.54 -1.26 -15.18
N ILE A 515 4.54 -2.02 -16.27
CA ILE A 515 4.72 -1.46 -17.62
C ILE A 515 3.38 -0.90 -18.07
N LEU A 516 3.30 0.42 -18.23
CA LEU A 516 2.17 1.08 -18.89
C LEU A 516 2.42 1.12 -20.39
N ALA A 517 1.43 0.69 -21.18
CA ALA A 517 1.52 0.66 -22.64
C ALA A 517 1.19 2.01 -23.32
N THR A 518 0.76 3.03 -22.57
CA THR A 518 0.13 4.25 -23.12
C THR A 518 0.64 5.52 -22.45
N LEU A 519 1.92 5.82 -22.60
CA LEU A 519 2.44 7.19 -22.43
C LEU A 519 2.98 7.64 -23.78
N GLU A 520 2.48 8.77 -24.28
CA GLU A 520 3.01 9.40 -25.49
C GLU A 520 4.36 10.01 -25.14
N THR A 521 5.43 9.38 -25.62
CA THR A 521 6.80 9.86 -25.47
C THR A 521 7.47 9.97 -26.81
N SER A 522 8.15 11.08 -27.05
CA SER A 522 8.94 11.27 -28.27
C SER A 522 10.34 11.78 -27.95
N VAL A 523 11.31 11.30 -28.71
CA VAL A 523 12.71 11.74 -28.67
C VAL A 523 13.04 12.36 -30.01
N HIS A 524 13.48 13.62 -30.01
CA HIS A 524 13.96 14.31 -31.19
C HIS A 524 15.37 14.81 -30.95
N THR A 525 16.28 14.56 -31.89
CA THR A 525 17.65 15.08 -31.82
C THR A 525 17.90 15.99 -33.01
N GLU A 526 18.36 17.21 -32.74
CA GLU A 526 18.64 18.21 -33.78
C GLU A 526 20.02 18.86 -33.63
N GLY A 527 20.48 19.49 -34.70
CA GLY A 527 21.68 20.32 -34.69
C GLY A 527 21.49 21.57 -33.82
N PHE A 528 22.57 22.15 -33.29
CA PHE A 528 22.51 23.42 -32.53
C PHE A 528 21.82 24.53 -33.35
N GLY A 529 20.69 25.03 -32.84
CA GLY A 529 19.96 26.18 -33.36
C GLY A 529 20.04 27.42 -32.46
N GLU A 530 19.49 28.55 -32.91
CA GLU A 530 19.40 29.81 -32.17
C GLU A 530 18.21 29.79 -31.18
N HIS A 531 18.32 29.06 -30.07
CA HIS A 531 17.34 29.11 -28.98
C HIS A 531 17.82 30.01 -27.82
N ASP A 532 16.91 30.79 -27.23
CA ASP A 532 17.24 31.86 -26.25
C ASP A 532 17.95 31.40 -24.96
N TYR A 533 17.86 30.12 -24.59
CA TYR A 533 18.45 29.52 -23.38
C TYR A 533 19.77 28.79 -23.65
N TRP A 534 20.18 28.75 -24.91
CA TRP A 534 21.32 27.99 -25.41
C TRP A 534 22.70 28.52 -24.97
N PRO A 535 22.95 29.85 -24.87
CA PRO A 535 24.25 30.39 -24.46
C PRO A 535 24.70 29.95 -23.06
N VAL A 536 23.75 29.63 -22.16
CA VAL A 536 24.03 29.23 -20.77
C VAL A 536 24.36 27.73 -20.67
N LEU A 537 23.69 26.87 -21.43
CA LEU A 537 23.98 25.43 -21.49
C LEU A 537 25.29 25.12 -22.22
N LEU A 538 25.63 25.94 -23.21
CA LEU A 538 26.84 25.76 -24.03
C LEU A 538 28.13 26.16 -23.34
N ALA A 539 28.10 27.15 -22.44
CA ALA A 539 29.31 27.70 -21.82
C ALA A 539 30.14 26.62 -21.09
N ASP A 540 29.48 25.64 -20.47
CA ASP A 540 30.13 24.50 -19.81
C ASP A 540 30.33 23.27 -20.72
N CYS A 541 29.52 23.10 -21.77
CA CYS A 541 29.68 21.99 -22.72
C CYS A 541 30.99 22.08 -23.53
N GLN A 542 31.54 23.28 -23.71
CA GLN A 542 32.81 23.51 -24.40
C GLN A 542 34.02 22.91 -23.67
N ASP A 543 33.95 22.74 -22.34
CA ASP A 543 35.08 22.29 -21.52
C ASP A 543 35.20 20.75 -21.41
N GLN A 544 34.15 20.01 -21.77
CA GLN A 544 34.08 18.55 -21.56
C GLN A 544 34.32 17.68 -22.82
N GLY A 545 34.74 18.25 -23.95
CA GLY A 545 34.97 17.47 -25.17
C GLY A 545 33.70 16.81 -25.75
N ARG A 546 32.50 17.14 -25.25
CA ARG A 546 31.19 16.78 -25.83
C ARG A 546 30.94 17.58 -27.11
N LYS A 547 31.78 17.37 -28.13
CA LYS A 547 31.65 17.94 -29.49
C LYS A 547 30.60 17.18 -30.31
N THR A 548 29.42 16.97 -29.77
CA THR A 548 28.28 16.60 -30.62
C THR A 548 27.47 17.85 -30.77
N GLY A 549 27.36 18.37 -31.98
CA GLY A 549 26.52 19.52 -32.32
C GLY A 549 25.02 19.29 -32.09
N LEU A 550 24.64 18.42 -31.14
CA LEU A 550 23.36 17.74 -31.02
C LEU A 550 22.65 18.18 -29.74
N VAL A 551 21.35 18.42 -29.85
CA VAL A 551 20.42 18.67 -28.74
C VAL A 551 19.37 17.58 -28.77
N THR A 552 19.07 16.99 -27.62
CA THR A 552 17.99 16.02 -27.47
C THR A 552 16.80 16.66 -26.75
N HIS A 553 15.63 16.58 -27.37
CA HIS A 553 14.33 16.93 -26.79
C HIS A 553 13.61 15.65 -26.38
N LEU A 554 13.28 15.56 -25.10
CA LEU A 554 12.41 14.54 -24.54
C LEU A 554 11.06 15.18 -24.24
N LEU A 555 10.00 14.62 -24.84
CA LEU A 555 8.62 15.09 -24.65
C LEU A 555 7.81 13.98 -24.01
N PHE A 556 7.05 14.34 -22.97
CA PHE A 556 6.18 13.43 -22.24
C PHE A 556 4.78 14.01 -22.14
N ARG A 557 3.80 13.15 -22.39
CA ARG A 557 2.41 13.43 -22.08
C ARG A 557 1.92 12.51 -20.99
N LEU A 558 1.70 13.05 -19.80
CA LEU A 558 1.17 12.32 -18.66
C LEU A 558 -0.31 12.66 -18.48
N SER A 559 -1.18 11.64 -18.43
CA SER A 559 -2.58 11.87 -18.08
C SER A 559 -2.68 12.31 -16.62
N LEU A 560 -3.44 13.37 -16.34
CA LEU A 560 -3.70 13.81 -14.96
C LEU A 560 -4.53 12.77 -14.19
N ASP A 561 -5.25 11.88 -14.88
CA ASP A 561 -5.96 10.77 -14.24
C ASP A 561 -5.00 9.69 -13.72
N GLU A 562 -3.82 9.51 -14.34
CA GLU A 562 -2.79 8.56 -13.89
C GLU A 562 -2.13 8.99 -12.57
N LEU A 563 -2.13 10.30 -12.30
CA LEU A 563 -1.78 10.82 -10.98
C LEU A 563 -2.79 10.34 -9.91
N GLN A 564 -3.99 9.89 -10.30
CA GLN A 564 -5.07 9.44 -9.41
C GLN A 564 -5.41 10.49 -8.34
N ARG A 565 -5.37 11.78 -8.71
CA ARG A 565 -5.78 12.88 -7.81
C ARG A 565 -7.30 13.01 -7.82
N PRO A 566 -7.95 13.17 -6.64
CA PRO A 566 -9.34 13.57 -6.58
C PRO A 566 -9.62 14.83 -7.42
N ALA A 567 -10.79 14.89 -8.06
CA ALA A 567 -11.15 16.01 -8.92
C ALA A 567 -11.08 17.37 -8.18
N ALA A 568 -11.41 17.39 -6.89
CA ALA A 568 -11.41 18.58 -6.05
C ALA A 568 -10.02 19.22 -5.83
N CYS A 569 -8.93 18.43 -5.91
CA CYS A 569 -7.57 18.91 -5.69
C CYS A 569 -6.65 18.67 -6.90
N ARG A 570 -7.22 18.36 -8.07
CA ARG A 570 -6.49 18.00 -9.29
C ARG A 570 -5.46 19.06 -9.72
N PHE A 571 -5.74 20.33 -9.44
CA PHE A 571 -4.87 21.47 -9.76
C PHE A 571 -4.31 22.19 -8.52
N ASN A 572 -4.41 21.57 -7.34
CA ASN A 572 -3.68 22.06 -6.17
C ASN A 572 -2.17 21.85 -6.40
N PRO A 573 -1.29 22.60 -5.69
CA PRO A 573 0.15 22.40 -5.77
C PRO A 573 0.52 20.91 -5.66
N LEU A 574 1.42 20.47 -6.53
CA LEU A 574 1.82 19.08 -6.68
C LEU A 574 3.33 18.98 -6.43
N PRO A 575 3.77 18.27 -5.38
CA PRO A 575 5.19 18.02 -5.23
C PRO A 575 5.70 17.14 -6.37
N PHE A 576 6.87 17.48 -6.91
CA PHE A 576 7.52 16.73 -7.99
C PHE A 576 9.04 16.81 -7.92
N ASN A 577 9.69 15.82 -8.52
CA ASN A 577 11.13 15.76 -8.72
C ASN A 577 11.48 15.15 -10.09
N ILE A 578 12.66 15.49 -10.62
CA ILE A 578 13.18 14.99 -11.88
C ILE A 578 14.61 14.51 -11.68
N VAL A 579 14.88 13.28 -12.11
CA VAL A 579 16.20 12.64 -12.01
C VAL A 579 16.70 12.31 -13.41
N LEU A 580 17.90 12.77 -13.75
CA LEU A 580 18.59 12.46 -15.01
C LEU A 580 19.72 11.46 -14.73
N ALA A 581 19.77 10.34 -15.44
CA ALA A 581 20.83 9.35 -15.31
C ALA A 581 21.95 9.59 -16.32
N GLU A 582 23.20 9.67 -15.86
CA GLU A 582 24.36 9.62 -16.78
C GLU A 582 24.47 8.21 -17.39
N GLN A 583 24.68 8.13 -18.70
CA GLN A 583 24.86 6.86 -19.39
C GLN A 583 26.17 6.19 -18.92
N GLN A 584 26.10 5.03 -18.25
CA GLN A 584 27.26 4.16 -18.09
C GLN A 584 27.58 3.46 -19.42
N ASP A 585 28.87 3.27 -19.69
CA ASP A 585 29.44 2.81 -20.97
C ASP A 585 28.74 1.54 -21.51
N PRO A 586 28.27 1.51 -22.78
CA PRO A 586 27.48 0.41 -23.32
C PRO A 586 28.15 -0.98 -23.30
N GLU A 587 29.48 -1.06 -23.20
CA GLU A 587 30.22 -2.33 -23.24
C GLU A 587 30.02 -3.22 -21.99
N ASN A 588 29.47 -2.69 -20.89
CA ASN A 588 29.23 -3.43 -19.64
C ASN A 588 27.76 -3.87 -19.42
N MET A 589 26.89 -3.73 -20.42
CA MET A 589 25.45 -4.02 -20.24
C MET A 589 25.13 -5.52 -20.15
N LYS A 590 24.79 -5.98 -18.93
CA LYS A 590 23.77 -7.01 -18.70
C LYS A 590 22.46 -6.30 -18.33
N ASP A 591 21.34 -6.83 -18.81
CA ASP A 591 19.99 -6.27 -18.75
C ASP A 591 19.58 -5.69 -17.39
N ASN A 592 19.83 -4.40 -17.17
CA ASN A 592 19.09 -3.44 -16.33
C ASN A 592 20.01 -2.24 -16.08
N VAL A 593 19.72 -1.11 -16.71
CA VAL A 593 20.35 0.17 -16.30
C VAL A 593 19.86 0.46 -14.90
N ASP A 594 20.77 0.45 -13.93
CA ASP A 594 20.48 0.88 -12.57
C ASP A 594 20.28 2.40 -12.59
N VAL A 595 19.03 2.82 -12.78
CA VAL A 595 18.63 4.24 -12.75
C VAL A 595 18.81 4.83 -11.35
N ASP A 596 19.00 3.98 -10.32
CA ASP A 596 19.35 4.41 -8.96
C ASP A 596 20.86 4.67 -8.80
N ALA A 597 21.69 4.28 -9.78
CA ALA A 597 23.09 4.68 -9.91
C ALA A 597 23.30 6.02 -10.64
N ALA A 598 22.20 6.68 -11.03
CA ALA A 598 22.18 8.01 -11.63
C ALA A 598 22.70 9.08 -10.66
N LYS A 599 23.59 9.97 -11.13
CA LYS A 599 24.10 11.09 -10.34
C LYS A 599 23.08 12.22 -10.24
N TRP A 600 22.99 12.77 -9.04
CA TRP A 600 22.05 13.80 -8.60
C TRP A 600 22.11 15.06 -9.44
N VAL A 601 20.94 15.66 -9.64
CA VAL A 601 20.79 16.91 -10.34
C VAL A 601 19.91 17.78 -9.44
N TYR A 602 20.55 18.77 -8.82
CA TYR A 602 20.33 19.26 -7.46
C TYR A 602 20.33 20.81 -7.38
N ARG A 603 19.78 21.37 -6.30
CA ARG A 603 20.00 22.74 -5.78
C ARG A 603 20.19 22.67 -4.25
N ASP A 604 21.09 23.49 -3.70
CA ASP A 604 21.89 23.33 -2.44
C ASP A 604 21.17 23.16 -1.05
N PRO A 605 21.80 22.67 0.06
CA PRO A 605 21.34 21.63 1.02
C PRO A 605 20.98 22.11 2.43
N ILE A 606 20.31 21.26 3.22
CA ILE A 606 20.79 20.91 4.58
C ILE A 606 20.56 19.40 4.86
N ALA A 607 21.65 18.70 5.24
CA ALA A 607 21.78 17.42 5.94
C ALA A 607 21.96 16.09 5.14
N PHE A 608 23.10 15.45 5.41
CA PHE A 608 23.43 14.05 5.13
C PHE A 608 22.72 13.11 6.12
N ARG A 609 22.02 12.07 5.64
CA ARG A 609 22.13 10.65 6.08
C ARG A 609 21.07 9.73 5.45
N LEU A 610 21.48 8.47 5.31
CA LEU A 610 20.69 7.25 5.03
C LEU A 610 20.27 7.00 3.58
N ALA A 611 21.21 6.41 2.84
CA ALA A 611 20.90 5.43 1.81
C ALA A 611 19.93 4.38 2.39
N GLN A 612 18.84 4.12 1.65
CA GLN A 612 17.69 3.23 1.93
C GLN A 612 16.35 3.90 2.32
N SER A 613 16.25 5.23 2.38
CA SER A 613 14.95 5.92 2.39
C SER A 613 14.66 6.51 1.01
N HIS A 614 13.58 6.10 0.36
CA HIS A 614 13.12 6.81 -0.82
C HIS A 614 12.21 7.95 -0.38
N VAL A 615 12.62 9.16 -0.76
CA VAL A 615 12.03 10.46 -0.46
C VAL A 615 12.40 10.98 0.92
N HIS A 616 13.62 11.50 1.02
CA HIS A 616 13.88 12.56 1.99
C HIS A 616 12.93 13.73 1.67
N PRO A 617 12.36 14.42 2.68
CA PRO A 617 11.58 15.62 2.46
C PRO A 617 12.29 16.59 1.50
N ASP A 618 13.61 16.66 1.53
CA ASP A 618 14.43 17.61 0.79
C ASP A 618 14.59 17.33 -0.72
N GLU A 619 13.93 16.29 -1.24
CA GLU A 619 14.07 15.85 -2.64
C GLU A 619 12.94 16.32 -3.58
N TYR A 620 12.13 17.33 -3.24
CA TYR A 620 11.05 17.79 -4.14
C TYR A 620 10.90 19.31 -4.24
N GLY A 621 10.44 19.77 -5.41
CA GLY A 621 9.93 21.12 -5.65
C GLY A 621 8.41 21.11 -5.80
N TRP A 622 7.80 22.31 -5.83
CA TRP A 622 6.36 22.47 -5.99
C TRP A 622 5.99 22.76 -7.44
N LEU A 623 5.05 22.02 -8.01
CA LEU A 623 4.39 22.35 -9.27
C LEU A 623 3.09 23.10 -8.96
N ILE A 624 3.06 24.41 -9.22
CA ILE A 624 1.89 25.26 -8.98
C ILE A 624 1.15 25.47 -10.30
N PHE A 625 -0.10 25.03 -10.36
CA PHE A 625 -0.96 25.23 -11.53
C PHE A 625 -1.49 26.67 -11.55
N ALA A 626 -1.26 27.38 -12.65
CA ALA A 626 -1.64 28.78 -12.83
C ALA A 626 -2.50 29.02 -14.09
#